data_AF-A0A966BGL4-F1
#
_entry.id   AF-A0A966BGL4-F1
#
_cell.length_a   1.000
_cell.length_b   1.000
_cell.length_c   1.000
_cell.angle_alpha   90.00
_cell.angle_beta   90.00
_cell.angle_gamma   90.00
#
_symmetry.space_group_name_H-M   'P 1'
#
loop_
_entity.id
_entity.type
_entity.pdbx_description
1 polymer ?
#
loop_
_entity_poly.entity_id
_entity_poly.type
_entity_poly.pdbx_seq_one_letter_code
_entity_poly.pdbx_strand_id
1 'polypeptide(L)'
;MSPKLISSREANRRWARRITLAVVTTVMLSGCAPETMKVLPEQSLGKPETNNGCPQQTRNDIENRILAQIDALGRRSFNEALDHASLAFRKSIDTRSFEAMITSGFPILLDNAAVSFGRCQEFGDRAMIEVSFKGQPSEGLIYSLGLADSQWWIEAAAPVSDIFPSQEELKEL
;
A
#
# COMPACT_ATOMS: atom_id res chain seq x y z
N MET A 1 -25.14 52.84 10.27
CA MET A 1 -26.56 52.49 10.47
C MET A 1 -26.77 51.13 9.82
N SER A 2 -26.92 50.06 10.61
CA SER A 2 -26.98 48.65 10.20
C SER A 2 -28.18 48.35 9.28
N PRO A 3 -28.19 47.27 8.48
CA PRO A 3 -28.40 45.88 8.97
C PRO A 3 -27.58 44.85 8.13
N LYS A 4 -27.50 43.52 8.31
CA LYS A 4 -28.39 42.44 8.76
C LYS A 4 -27.50 41.28 9.27
N LEU A 5 -27.99 40.52 10.24
CA LEU A 5 -27.44 39.24 10.68
C LEU A 5 -28.56 38.19 10.52
N ILE A 6 -28.37 37.21 9.64
CA ILE A 6 -29.19 35.98 9.62
C ILE A 6 -28.25 34.79 9.46
N SER A 7 -28.25 33.99 10.53
CA SER A 7 -27.64 32.68 10.72
C SER A 7 -28.14 31.67 9.69
N SER A 8 -27.25 30.80 9.21
CA SER A 8 -27.54 29.73 8.27
C SER A 8 -27.00 28.40 8.79
N ARG A 9 -27.82 27.35 8.60
CA ARG A 9 -27.54 25.90 8.72
C ARG A 9 -27.87 25.22 10.05
N GLU A 10 -29.17 25.05 10.28
CA GLU A 10 -29.69 23.79 10.82
C GLU A 10 -30.43 23.05 9.70
N ALA A 11 -29.77 22.06 9.08
CA ALA A 11 -30.40 21.17 8.11
C ALA A 11 -29.67 19.82 8.09
N ASN A 12 -30.16 18.84 8.85
CA ASN A 12 -30.95 17.78 8.23
C ASN A 12 -31.38 16.73 9.26
N ARG A 13 -32.69 16.61 9.36
CA ARG A 13 -33.41 15.65 10.18
C ARG A 13 -33.43 14.29 9.48
N ARG A 14 -33.05 13.26 10.25
CA ARG A 14 -33.78 11.99 10.47
C ARG A 14 -34.47 11.38 9.25
N TRP A 15 -33.87 10.35 8.66
CA TRP A 15 -34.59 9.44 7.76
C TRP A 15 -35.12 8.25 8.57
N ALA A 16 -36.43 8.27 8.79
CA ALA A 16 -37.16 7.18 9.40
C ALA A 16 -38.03 6.50 8.34
N ARG A 17 -38.02 5.16 8.40
CA ARG A 17 -39.08 4.21 8.02
C ARG A 17 -39.41 4.07 6.53
N ARG A 18 -39.33 2.82 6.05
CA ARG A 18 -40.54 2.04 5.74
C ARG A 18 -40.24 0.54 5.57
N ILE A 19 -40.87 -0.25 6.43
CA ILE A 19 -41.02 -1.70 6.37
C ILE A 19 -42.23 -1.99 5.48
N THR A 20 -42.13 -2.95 4.55
CA THR A 20 -43.30 -3.61 3.99
C THR A 20 -43.02 -5.10 3.83
N LEU A 21 -43.90 -5.90 4.42
CA LEU A 21 -43.95 -7.37 4.45
C LEU A 21 -45.24 -7.80 3.72
N ALA A 22 -45.17 -8.76 2.79
CA ALA A 22 -46.28 -9.66 2.42
C ALA A 22 -45.74 -10.76 1.48
N VAL A 23 -45.64 -12.03 1.89
CA VAL A 23 -46.65 -13.12 1.91
C VAL A 23 -46.46 -14.10 0.74
N VAL A 24 -46.46 -15.37 1.14
CA VAL A 24 -46.13 -16.63 0.46
C VAL A 24 -47.16 -17.07 -0.58
N THR A 25 -46.70 -17.69 -1.67
CA THR A 25 -47.46 -18.73 -2.39
C THR A 25 -46.54 -19.85 -2.87
N THR A 26 -46.79 -21.06 -2.37
CA THR A 26 -46.16 -22.33 -2.77
C THR A 26 -46.91 -22.92 -3.96
N VAL A 27 -46.21 -23.34 -5.01
CA VAL A 27 -46.75 -24.26 -6.05
C VAL A 27 -45.70 -25.33 -6.33
N MET A 28 -46.05 -26.59 -6.02
CA MET A 28 -45.39 -27.80 -6.50
C MET A 28 -46.01 -28.19 -7.84
N LEU A 29 -45.21 -28.62 -8.82
CA LEU A 29 -45.36 -29.91 -9.53
C LEU A 29 -44.42 -30.05 -10.75
N SER A 30 -43.89 -31.27 -10.86
CA SER A 30 -43.54 -32.01 -12.09
C SER A 30 -42.26 -31.64 -12.83
N GLY A 31 -41.32 -32.60 -12.82
CA GLY A 31 -40.05 -32.54 -13.52
C GLY A 31 -40.14 -32.64 -15.04
N CYS A 32 -39.01 -32.30 -15.66
CA CYS A 32 -38.48 -32.92 -16.87
C CYS A 32 -36.95 -32.83 -16.75
N ALA A 33 -36.28 -33.98 -16.82
CA ALA A 33 -34.83 -34.06 -16.85
C ALA A 33 -34.32 -33.73 -18.26
N PRO A 34 -33.32 -32.86 -18.41
CA PRO A 34 -32.42 -32.90 -19.54
C PRO A 34 -31.11 -33.57 -19.12
N GLU A 35 -30.72 -34.51 -19.97
CA GLU A 35 -29.51 -35.28 -19.89
C GLU A 35 -28.27 -34.38 -19.80
N THR A 36 -27.38 -34.79 -18.90
CA THR A 36 -25.95 -34.52 -18.81
C THR A 36 -25.35 -33.80 -20.03
N MET A 37 -25.10 -32.50 -19.87
CA MET A 37 -23.96 -31.86 -20.50
C MET A 37 -23.19 -31.13 -19.39
N LYS A 38 -22.15 -31.79 -18.87
CA LYS A 38 -21.15 -31.18 -18.00
C LYS A 38 -20.52 -30.03 -18.78
N VAL A 39 -21.03 -28.82 -18.59
CA VAL A 39 -20.28 -27.61 -18.88
C VAL A 39 -19.21 -27.52 -17.78
N LEU A 40 -18.02 -28.00 -18.13
CA LEU A 40 -16.80 -27.77 -17.38
C LEU A 40 -16.64 -26.24 -17.25
N PRO A 41 -16.50 -25.68 -16.03
CA PRO A 41 -16.12 -24.28 -15.92
C PRO A 41 -14.76 -24.13 -16.59
N GLU A 42 -14.69 -23.12 -17.45
CA GLU A 42 -13.52 -22.66 -18.17
C GLU A 42 -12.23 -22.81 -17.33
N GLN A 43 -11.47 -23.85 -17.62
CA GLN A 43 -10.02 -23.79 -17.42
C GLN A 43 -9.46 -23.31 -18.75
N SER A 44 -9.70 -22.02 -19.03
CA SER A 44 -8.72 -21.27 -19.79
C SER A 44 -7.43 -21.47 -19.02
N LEU A 45 -6.55 -22.29 -19.56
CA LEU A 45 -5.18 -22.43 -19.10
C LEU A 45 -4.53 -21.08 -19.42
N GLY A 46 -4.84 -20.10 -18.56
CA GLY A 46 -4.12 -18.85 -18.47
C GLY A 46 -2.68 -19.26 -18.31
N LYS A 47 -1.90 -18.96 -19.35
CA LYS A 47 -0.45 -18.79 -19.31
C LYS A 47 -0.05 -18.43 -17.87
N PRO A 48 0.92 -19.13 -17.25
CA PRO A 48 1.31 -18.77 -15.89
C PRO A 48 1.57 -17.27 -15.90
N GLU A 49 0.75 -16.54 -15.15
CA GLU A 49 1.07 -15.15 -14.88
C GLU A 49 2.45 -15.23 -14.26
N THR A 50 3.41 -14.74 -15.01
CA THR A 50 4.75 -14.52 -14.50
C THR A 50 4.54 -13.66 -13.26
N ASN A 51 4.65 -14.26 -12.06
CA ASN A 51 4.56 -13.61 -10.75
C ASN A 51 5.75 -12.64 -10.60
N ASN A 52 5.85 -11.66 -11.51
CA ASN A 52 6.91 -10.66 -11.56
C ASN A 52 6.63 -9.52 -10.58
N GLY A 53 5.86 -9.82 -9.53
CA GLY A 53 5.32 -8.89 -8.56
C GLY A 53 5.37 -9.49 -7.16
N CYS A 54 5.50 -8.66 -6.14
CA CYS A 54 5.35 -9.11 -4.76
C CYS A 54 4.00 -9.83 -4.55
N PRO A 55 3.97 -10.97 -3.83
CA PRO A 55 2.75 -11.53 -3.27
C PRO A 55 1.97 -10.45 -2.51
N GLN A 56 0.64 -10.51 -2.56
CA GLN A 56 -0.21 -9.46 -1.97
C GLN A 56 0.08 -9.23 -0.48
N GLN A 57 0.34 -10.30 0.28
CA GLN A 57 0.68 -10.18 1.69
C GLN A 57 2.02 -9.47 1.90
N THR A 58 3.08 -9.88 1.20
CA THR A 58 4.38 -9.19 1.20
C THR A 58 4.21 -7.71 0.86
N ARG A 59 3.46 -7.41 -0.22
CA ARG A 59 3.19 -6.04 -0.64
C ARG A 59 2.54 -5.24 0.48
N ASN A 60 1.47 -5.75 1.10
CA ASN A 60 0.78 -5.06 2.19
C ASN A 60 1.71 -4.80 3.39
N ASP A 61 2.53 -5.79 3.77
CA ASP A 61 3.44 -5.67 4.92
C ASP A 61 4.53 -4.62 4.67
N ILE A 62 5.09 -4.59 3.46
CA ILE A 62 6.06 -3.58 3.02
C ILE A 62 5.44 -2.19 2.98
N GLU A 63 4.27 -2.03 2.33
CA GLU A 63 3.58 -0.75 2.21
C GLU A 63 3.25 -0.18 3.60
N ASN A 64 2.73 -1.00 4.51
CA ASN A 64 2.44 -0.60 5.89
C ASN A 64 3.70 -0.12 6.64
N ARG A 65 4.84 -0.83 6.48
CA ARG A 65 6.11 -0.45 7.10
C ARG A 65 6.60 0.91 6.60
N ILE A 66 6.57 1.12 5.29
CA ILE A 66 7.01 2.36 4.66
C ILE A 66 6.09 3.52 5.05
N LEU A 67 4.78 3.33 5.02
CA LEU A 67 3.81 4.35 5.47
C LEU A 67 4.05 4.77 6.93
N ALA A 68 4.31 3.81 7.82
CA ALA A 68 4.59 4.11 9.22
C ALA A 68 5.89 4.92 9.39
N GLN A 69 6.95 4.59 8.64
CA GLN A 69 8.17 5.40 8.63
C GLN A 69 7.91 6.83 8.11
N ILE A 70 7.20 6.97 7.00
CA ILE A 70 6.90 8.27 6.39
C ILE A 70 6.03 9.13 7.32
N ASP A 71 5.04 8.54 7.99
CA ASP A 71 4.24 9.23 9.01
C ASP A 71 5.11 9.75 10.17
N ALA A 72 5.99 8.90 10.71
CA ALA A 72 6.92 9.30 11.76
C ALA A 72 7.87 10.42 11.31
N LEU A 73 8.40 10.36 10.07
CA LEU A 73 9.23 11.41 9.48
C LEU A 73 8.45 12.72 9.30
N GLY A 74 7.22 12.66 8.82
CA GLY A 74 6.34 13.82 8.68
C GLY A 74 5.98 14.48 10.02
N ARG A 75 5.96 13.71 11.11
CA ARG A 75 5.88 14.18 12.50
C ARG A 75 7.23 14.60 13.10
N ARG A 76 8.33 14.56 12.34
CA ARG A 76 9.71 14.80 12.80
C ARG A 76 10.13 13.88 13.96
N SER A 77 9.52 12.70 14.06
CA SER A 77 9.82 11.68 15.07
C SER A 77 10.91 10.74 14.53
N PHE A 78 12.14 11.26 14.40
CA PHE A 78 13.23 10.55 13.72
C PHE A 78 13.65 9.24 14.39
N ASN A 79 13.51 9.14 15.71
CA ASN A 79 13.77 7.89 16.43
C ASN A 79 12.74 6.80 16.04
N GLU A 80 11.46 7.15 16.08
CA GLU A 80 10.36 6.28 15.65
C GLU A 80 10.49 5.88 14.17
N ALA A 81 10.84 6.83 13.30
CA ALA A 81 11.09 6.55 11.88
C ALA A 81 12.25 5.58 11.68
N LEU A 82 13.33 5.72 12.46
CA LEU A 82 14.50 4.84 12.40
C LEU A 82 14.15 3.42 12.86
N ASP A 83 13.18 3.24 13.76
CA ASP A 83 12.72 1.93 14.24
C ASP A 83 12.08 1.06 13.14
N HIS A 84 11.71 1.62 12.00
CA HIS A 84 11.23 0.86 10.84
C HIS A 84 12.36 0.31 9.95
N ALA A 85 13.60 0.72 10.20
CA ALA A 85 14.76 0.24 9.46
C ALA A 85 15.30 -1.10 10.00
N SER A 86 16.06 -1.80 9.16
CA SER A 86 16.72 -3.06 9.53
C SER A 86 17.64 -2.88 10.72
N LEU A 87 17.85 -3.94 11.50
CA LEU A 87 18.76 -3.89 12.65
C LEU A 87 20.19 -3.49 12.23
N ALA A 88 20.63 -3.95 11.04
CA ALA A 88 21.93 -3.58 10.50
C ALA A 88 22.03 -2.06 10.27
N PHE A 89 21.01 -1.45 9.64
CA PHE A 89 20.96 -0.01 9.43
C PHE A 89 20.90 0.76 10.76
N ARG A 90 20.03 0.35 11.70
CA ARG A 90 19.93 1.00 13.02
C ARG A 90 21.22 0.93 13.83
N LYS A 91 22.07 -0.08 13.60
CA LYS A 91 23.39 -0.19 14.24
C LYS A 91 24.46 0.65 13.56
N SER A 92 24.28 1.03 12.29
CA SER A 92 25.27 1.80 11.53
C SER A 92 25.12 3.31 11.68
N ILE A 93 23.97 3.79 12.19
CA ILE A 93 23.65 5.21 12.29
C ILE A 93 22.97 5.56 13.60
N ASP A 94 23.28 6.72 14.17
CA ASP A 94 22.53 7.28 15.29
C ASP A 94 21.36 8.15 14.80
N THR A 95 20.42 8.46 15.69
CA THR A 95 19.22 9.23 15.35
C THR A 95 19.55 10.62 14.78
N ARG A 96 20.60 11.29 15.28
CA ARG A 96 20.97 12.63 14.82
C ARG A 96 21.51 12.60 13.39
N SER A 97 22.35 11.62 13.09
CA SER A 97 22.92 11.41 11.75
C SER A 97 21.84 10.98 10.77
N PHE A 98 20.87 10.16 11.22
CA PHE A 98 19.69 9.81 10.44
C PHE A 98 18.83 11.05 10.12
N GLU A 99 18.54 11.89 11.12
CA GLU A 99 17.83 13.17 10.91
C GLU A 99 18.54 14.06 9.87
N ALA A 100 19.87 14.22 10.00
CA ALA A 100 20.65 15.01 9.06
C ALA A 100 20.60 14.43 7.63
N MET A 101 20.70 13.11 7.50
CA MET A 101 20.58 12.41 6.22
C MET A 101 19.22 12.63 5.56
N ILE A 102 18.11 12.48 6.31
CA ILE A 102 16.77 12.69 5.77
C ILE A 102 16.56 14.16 5.39
N THR A 103 16.92 15.09 6.27
CA THR A 103 16.70 16.52 6.04
C THR A 103 17.47 17.04 4.84
N SER A 104 18.69 16.54 4.60
CA SER A 104 19.52 16.98 3.48
C SER A 104 19.27 16.21 2.19
N GLY A 105 19.06 14.89 2.28
CA GLY A 105 19.02 14.01 1.11
C GLY A 105 17.61 13.71 0.61
N PHE A 106 16.62 13.73 1.51
CA PHE A 106 15.26 13.28 1.23
C PHE A 106 14.21 14.20 1.86
N PRO A 107 14.27 15.53 1.64
CA PRO A 107 13.37 16.48 2.29
C PRO A 107 11.88 16.22 1.97
N ILE A 108 11.58 15.61 0.82
CA ILE A 108 10.22 15.22 0.42
C ILE A 108 9.53 14.30 1.45
N LEU A 109 10.29 13.51 2.22
CA LEU A 109 9.76 12.63 3.26
C LEU A 109 9.22 13.40 4.48
N LEU A 110 9.50 14.70 4.58
CA LEU A 110 9.10 15.55 5.70
C LEU A 110 7.77 16.29 5.43
N ASP A 111 7.30 16.31 4.19
CA ASP A 111 6.19 17.17 3.76
C ASP A 111 4.80 16.55 4.00
N ASN A 112 4.71 15.36 4.60
CA ASN A 112 3.46 14.60 4.78
C ASN A 112 2.67 14.44 3.47
N ALA A 113 3.37 14.36 2.34
CA ALA A 113 2.75 14.19 1.04
C ALA A 113 2.05 12.84 0.95
N ALA A 114 0.90 12.80 0.26
CA ALA A 114 0.23 11.54 -0.04
C ALA A 114 1.14 10.70 -0.97
N VAL A 115 1.30 9.41 -0.65
CA VAL A 115 2.14 8.49 -1.43
C VAL A 115 1.32 7.52 -2.26
N SER A 116 1.91 7.06 -3.36
CA SER A 116 1.37 5.97 -4.20
C SER A 116 2.46 4.94 -4.44
N PHE A 117 2.09 3.65 -4.38
CA PHE A 117 3.00 2.53 -4.56
C PHE A 117 2.97 1.98 -5.99
N GLY A 118 4.14 1.80 -6.59
CA GLY A 118 4.31 1.34 -7.97
C GLY A 118 4.69 -0.14 -8.08
N ARG A 119 5.71 -0.42 -8.89
CA ARG A 119 6.26 -1.77 -9.07
C ARG A 119 6.79 -2.30 -7.74
N CYS A 120 6.56 -3.59 -7.50
CA CYS A 120 7.07 -4.29 -6.34
C CYS A 120 7.65 -5.62 -6.81
N GLN A 121 8.85 -5.98 -6.39
CA GLN A 121 9.52 -7.23 -6.73
C GLN A 121 10.03 -7.90 -5.46
N GLU A 122 9.72 -9.18 -5.26
CA GLU A 122 10.26 -10.01 -4.18
C GLU A 122 11.24 -11.02 -4.78
N PHE A 123 12.38 -11.24 -4.12
CA PHE A 123 13.44 -12.15 -4.53
C PHE A 123 14.07 -12.79 -3.28
N GLY A 124 13.45 -13.88 -2.82
CA GLY A 124 13.90 -14.59 -1.61
C GLY A 124 13.57 -13.81 -0.35
N ASP A 125 14.57 -13.51 0.46
CA ASP A 125 14.47 -12.71 1.69
C ASP A 125 14.62 -11.21 1.44
N ARG A 126 14.51 -10.77 0.18
CA ARG A 126 14.61 -9.37 -0.21
C ARG A 126 13.44 -8.93 -1.07
N ALA A 127 13.13 -7.65 -1.02
CA ALA A 127 12.11 -7.04 -1.86
C ALA A 127 12.47 -5.59 -2.21
N MET A 128 11.90 -5.11 -3.30
CA MET A 128 12.00 -3.71 -3.72
C MET A 128 10.63 -3.17 -4.12
N ILE A 129 10.34 -1.92 -3.78
CA ILE A 129 9.08 -1.26 -4.13
C ILE A 129 9.29 0.22 -4.51
N GLU A 130 8.59 0.66 -5.55
CA GLU A 130 8.54 2.07 -5.93
C GLU A 130 7.52 2.83 -5.08
N VAL A 131 7.92 4.01 -4.63
CA VAL A 131 7.09 4.95 -3.89
C VAL A 131 7.14 6.30 -4.60
N SER A 132 5.99 6.86 -4.93
CA SER A 132 5.87 8.16 -5.58
C SER A 132 5.08 9.12 -4.68
N PHE A 133 5.45 10.40 -4.73
CA PHE A 133 4.86 11.44 -3.87
C PHE A 133 3.93 12.33 -4.71
N LYS A 134 2.68 12.48 -4.26
CA LYS A 134 1.66 13.24 -4.99
C LYS A 134 2.08 14.71 -5.09
N GLY A 135 2.07 15.24 -6.31
CA GLY A 135 2.50 16.61 -6.61
C GLY A 135 3.94 16.69 -7.11
N GLN A 136 4.77 15.65 -6.88
CA GLN A 136 6.16 15.57 -7.32
C GLN A 136 6.50 14.14 -7.82
N PRO A 137 5.87 13.68 -8.92
CA PRO A 137 6.04 12.31 -9.41
C PRO A 137 7.45 11.98 -9.92
N SER A 138 8.25 12.99 -10.28
CA SER A 138 9.67 12.83 -10.65
C SER A 138 10.61 12.65 -9.45
N GLU A 139 10.10 12.72 -8.22
CA GLU A 139 10.87 12.59 -6.98
C GLU A 139 10.54 11.27 -6.24
N GLY A 140 10.13 10.25 -7.00
CA GLY A 140 9.89 8.92 -6.44
C GLY A 140 11.14 8.31 -5.83
N LEU A 141 10.95 7.36 -4.91
CA LEU A 141 12.00 6.55 -4.31
C LEU A 141 11.78 5.07 -4.62
N ILE A 142 12.86 4.32 -4.70
CA ILE A 142 12.85 2.86 -4.65
C ILE A 142 13.33 2.47 -3.26
N TYR A 143 12.50 1.74 -2.53
CA TYR A 143 12.83 1.17 -1.23
C TYR A 143 13.34 -0.26 -1.43
N SER A 144 14.43 -0.60 -0.73
CA SER A 144 14.96 -1.96 -0.61
C SER A 144 14.69 -2.49 0.79
N LEU A 145 14.17 -3.71 0.86
CA LEU A 145 13.70 -4.35 2.08
C LEU A 145 14.37 -5.70 2.26
N GLY A 146 14.67 -6.04 3.53
CA GLY A 146 15.14 -7.35 3.96
C GLY A 146 14.14 -8.02 4.90
N LEU A 147 13.93 -9.32 4.73
CA LEU A 147 13.09 -10.15 5.57
C LEU A 147 13.91 -10.67 6.76
N ALA A 148 13.54 -10.25 7.97
CA ALA A 148 14.14 -10.74 9.21
C ALA A 148 13.07 -10.92 10.27
N ASP A 149 13.15 -12.01 11.03
CA ASP A 149 12.16 -12.38 12.05
C ASP A 149 10.72 -12.41 11.51
N SER A 150 10.57 -12.91 10.28
CA SER A 150 9.29 -12.96 9.55
C SER A 150 8.63 -11.59 9.32
N GLN A 151 9.42 -10.51 9.30
CA GLN A 151 8.97 -9.16 9.01
C GLN A 151 9.88 -8.47 8.00
N TRP A 152 9.28 -7.63 7.14
CA TRP A 152 10.03 -6.80 6.21
C TRP A 152 10.54 -5.52 6.91
N TRP A 153 11.83 -5.25 6.74
CA TRP A 153 12.53 -4.10 7.31
C TRP A 153 13.18 -3.25 6.22
N ILE A 154 13.17 -1.93 6.39
CA ILE A 154 13.76 -1.01 5.41
C ILE A 154 15.28 -1.05 5.52
N GLU A 155 15.95 -1.41 4.43
CA GLU A 155 17.43 -1.43 4.36
C GLU A 155 17.98 -0.18 3.71
N ALA A 156 17.30 0.32 2.68
CA ALA A 156 17.70 1.53 1.96
C ALA A 156 16.51 2.16 1.22
N ALA A 157 16.68 3.43 0.83
CA ALA A 157 15.86 4.11 -0.15
C ALA A 157 16.76 4.95 -1.06
N ALA A 158 16.46 4.96 -2.36
CA ALA A 158 17.19 5.75 -3.34
C ALA A 158 16.21 6.42 -4.31
N PRO A 159 16.55 7.59 -4.90
CA PRO A 159 15.74 8.18 -5.96
C PRO A 159 15.48 7.17 -7.08
N VAL A 160 14.26 7.19 -7.61
CA VAL A 160 13.94 6.45 -8.83
C VAL A 160 14.89 6.94 -9.92
N SER A 161 15.68 6.02 -10.44
CA SER A 161 16.41 6.19 -11.69
C SER A 161 15.69 5.42 -12.78
N ASP A 162 16.06 5.63 -14.05
CA ASP A 162 15.47 4.90 -15.19
C ASP A 162 15.65 3.37 -15.10
N ILE A 163 16.44 2.88 -14.14
CA ILE A 163 16.76 1.47 -13.93
C ILE A 163 16.10 1.01 -12.62
N PHE A 164 14.95 0.33 -12.75
CA PHE A 164 14.51 -0.58 -11.71
C PHE A 164 15.23 -1.90 -11.98
N PRO A 165 16.13 -2.34 -11.08
CA PRO A 165 16.99 -3.48 -11.37
C PRO A 165 16.14 -4.70 -11.70
N SER A 166 16.56 -5.40 -12.75
CA SER A 166 15.97 -6.66 -13.16
C SER A 166 16.23 -7.74 -12.10
N GLN A 167 15.44 -8.81 -12.12
CA GLN A 167 15.60 -9.94 -11.20
C GLN A 167 17.00 -10.57 -11.27
N GLU A 168 17.62 -10.53 -12.45
CA GLU A 168 18.98 -11.02 -12.70
C GLU A 168 20.04 -10.18 -11.98
N GLU A 169 19.88 -8.85 -11.95
CA GLU A 169 20.79 -7.95 -11.23
C GLU A 169 20.63 -8.05 -9.71
N LEU A 170 19.43 -8.41 -9.24
CA LEU A 170 19.12 -8.53 -7.82
C LEU A 170 19.60 -9.85 -7.19
N LYS A 171 19.85 -10.89 -7.99
CA LYS A 171 20.42 -12.16 -7.53
C LYS A 171 21.93 -12.11 -7.27
N GLU A 172 22.61 -11.11 -7.81
CA GLU A 172 24.06 -10.91 -7.68
C GLU A 172 24.44 -9.99 -6.50
N LEU A 173 23.46 -9.55 -5.70
CA LEU A 173 23.62 -8.71 -4.49
C LEU A 173 23.40 -9.49 -3.19
#